data_AF-A0A3B9Z511-F1
#
_entry.id   AF-A0A3B9Z511-F1
#
_cell.length_a   1.000
_cell.length_b   1.000
_cell.length_c   1.000
_cell.angle_alpha   90.00
_cell.angle_beta   90.00
_cell.angle_gamma   90.00
#
_symmetry.space_group_name_H-M   'P 1'
#
loop_
_entity.id
_entity.type
_entity.pdbx_description
1 polymer ?
#
loop_
_entity_poly.entity_id
_entity_poly.type
_entity_poly.pdbx_seq_one_letter_code
_entity_poly.pdbx_strand_id
1 'polypeptide(L)'
;MQNKDVSRVRPGYRAYQLVGEHIAGASRMELHVRKRPDPKKQAQYASRFEWAQHLAVFHQGDKRASVVWNGTDEVSTVSLKASGGSAILIDSEGRETPLAADGDGRLVVSLPPASRHFDLFGGDPPGYFYIGGATYLIVEAGVPADAPVDATGFVRQTGK
;
A
#
# COMPACT_ATOMS: atom_id res chain seq x y z
N MET A 1 -30.15 -8.29 -4.37
CA MET A 1 -29.38 -9.09 -3.39
C MET A 1 -29.69 -8.57 -1.99
N GLN A 2 -30.17 -9.39 -1.04
CA GLN A 2 -30.57 -8.92 0.30
C GLN A 2 -29.35 -8.75 1.22
N ASN A 3 -29.38 -7.77 2.13
CA ASN A 3 -28.30 -7.50 3.09
C ASN A 3 -28.05 -8.65 4.10
N LYS A 4 -28.97 -9.63 4.19
CA LYS A 4 -28.90 -10.77 5.12
C LYS A 4 -28.24 -12.02 4.54
N ASP A 5 -27.84 -12.00 3.28
CA ASP A 5 -27.17 -13.13 2.65
C ASP A 5 -25.80 -13.37 3.32
N VAL A 6 -25.65 -14.55 3.93
CA VAL A 6 -24.43 -14.98 4.64
C VAL A 6 -23.31 -15.36 3.67
N SER A 7 -23.64 -15.69 2.42
CA SER A 7 -22.66 -16.01 1.37
C SER A 7 -22.12 -14.77 0.65
N ARG A 8 -22.72 -13.60 0.94
CA ARG A 8 -22.30 -12.32 0.34
C ARG A 8 -20.88 -11.98 0.79
N VAL A 9 -19.98 -11.82 -0.18
CA VAL A 9 -18.64 -11.25 0.04
C VAL A 9 -18.77 -9.85 0.65
N ARG A 10 -18.04 -9.61 1.74
CA ARG A 10 -17.98 -8.33 2.44
C ARG A 10 -16.53 -7.82 2.38
N PRO A 11 -16.12 -7.13 1.29
CA PRO A 11 -14.73 -6.72 1.11
C PRO A 11 -14.17 -5.91 2.29
N GLY A 12 -14.98 -5.01 2.86
CA GLY A 12 -14.58 -4.25 4.06
C GLY A 12 -14.37 -5.11 5.31
N TYR A 13 -15.16 -6.19 5.48
CA TYR A 13 -14.95 -7.13 6.58
C TYR A 13 -13.68 -7.96 6.37
N ARG A 14 -13.40 -8.40 5.13
CA ARG A 14 -12.16 -9.11 4.81
C ARG A 14 -10.93 -8.23 5.03
N ALA A 15 -10.98 -6.97 4.59
CA ALA A 15 -9.93 -6.00 4.87
C ALA A 15 -9.70 -5.81 6.38
N TYR A 16 -10.77 -5.75 7.18
CA TYR A 16 -10.66 -5.70 8.64
C TYR A 16 -9.97 -6.94 9.23
N GLN A 17 -10.30 -8.14 8.72
CA GLN A 17 -9.62 -9.38 9.13
C GLN A 17 -8.12 -9.33 8.80
N LEU A 18 -7.74 -8.88 7.60
CA LEU A 18 -6.32 -8.75 7.21
C LEU A 18 -5.55 -7.80 8.12
N VAL A 19 -6.18 -6.71 8.58
CA VAL A 19 -5.59 -5.81 9.59
C VAL A 19 -5.37 -6.55 10.90
N GLY A 20 -6.37 -7.31 11.37
CA GLY A 20 -6.23 -8.12 12.59
C GLY A 20 -5.16 -9.20 12.49
N GLU A 21 -5.04 -9.85 11.33
CA GLU A 21 -4.14 -10.98 11.07
C GLU A 21 -2.68 -10.55 10.92
N HIS A 22 -2.41 -9.40 10.28
CA HIS A 22 -1.06 -9.04 9.83
C HIS A 22 -0.53 -7.70 10.35
N ILE A 23 -1.38 -6.84 10.91
CA ILE A 23 -1.00 -5.47 11.28
C ILE A 23 -1.22 -5.21 12.78
N ALA A 24 -2.26 -5.80 13.38
CA ALA A 24 -2.59 -5.58 14.78
C ALA A 24 -1.43 -5.99 15.71
N GLY A 25 -1.09 -5.11 16.65
CA GLY A 25 0.02 -5.31 17.58
C GLY A 25 1.39 -4.99 17.01
N ALA A 26 1.48 -4.31 15.86
CA ALA A 26 2.73 -3.79 15.33
C ALA A 26 3.44 -2.89 16.36
N SER A 27 4.73 -3.15 16.56
CA SER A 27 5.62 -2.42 17.49
C SER A 27 6.28 -1.21 16.85
N ARG A 28 6.38 -1.20 15.51
CA ARG A 28 6.96 -0.12 14.72
C ARG A 28 6.12 0.08 13.47
N MET A 29 5.81 1.34 13.19
CA MET A 29 4.93 1.76 12.11
C MET A 29 5.58 2.90 11.34
N GLU A 30 5.60 2.81 10.01
CA GLU A 30 6.16 3.84 9.14
C GLU A 30 5.26 4.10 7.96
N LEU A 31 5.11 5.38 7.60
CA LEU A 31 4.52 5.78 6.33
C LEU A 31 5.64 6.22 5.41
N HIS A 32 5.65 5.66 4.21
CA HIS A 32 6.53 6.01 3.12
C HIS A 32 5.68 6.37 1.91
N VAL A 33 6.11 7.36 1.13
CA VAL A 33 5.40 7.77 -0.08
C VAL A 33 6.37 8.03 -1.22
N ARG A 34 5.95 7.74 -2.45
CA ARG A 34 6.59 8.29 -3.65
C ARG A 34 5.84 9.57 -4.00
N LYS A 35 6.55 10.69 -4.16
CA LYS A 35 5.92 11.99 -4.46
C LYS A 35 5.57 12.11 -5.94
N ARG A 36 4.45 12.79 -6.25
CA ARG A 36 4.06 13.17 -7.61
C ARG A 36 4.95 14.32 -8.09
N PRO A 37 5.32 14.36 -9.37
CA PRO A 37 5.74 15.59 -10.02
C PRO A 37 4.60 16.62 -9.91
N ASP A 38 4.89 17.81 -9.39
CA ASP A 38 3.87 18.84 -9.16
C ASP A 38 4.18 20.18 -9.87
N PRO A 39 4.20 20.19 -11.22
CA PRO A 39 4.50 21.41 -11.98
C PRO A 39 3.44 22.51 -11.79
N LYS A 40 2.21 22.13 -11.41
CA LYS A 40 1.09 23.05 -11.21
C LYS A 40 0.93 23.51 -9.75
N LYS A 41 1.84 23.10 -8.86
CA LYS A 41 1.83 23.41 -7.42
C LYS A 41 0.51 23.01 -6.73
N GLN A 42 -0.11 21.91 -7.14
CA GLN A 42 -1.35 21.40 -6.55
C GLN A 42 -1.14 20.87 -5.12
N ALA A 43 0.07 20.39 -4.78
CA ALA A 43 0.42 19.89 -3.45
C ALA A 43 0.21 20.92 -2.33
N GLN A 44 0.18 22.22 -2.67
CA GLN A 44 -0.10 23.29 -1.69
C GLN A 44 -1.53 23.23 -1.13
N TYR A 45 -2.47 22.60 -1.85
CA TYR A 45 -3.88 22.57 -1.44
C TYR A 45 -4.23 21.36 -0.57
N ALA A 46 -3.52 20.23 -0.71
CA ALA A 46 -3.70 19.05 0.12
C ALA A 46 -2.56 18.04 -0.06
N SER A 47 -2.19 17.32 1.01
CA SER A 47 -1.17 16.24 0.98
C SER A 47 -1.53 15.11 0.02
N ARG A 48 -2.82 14.84 -0.20
CA ARG A 48 -3.29 13.86 -1.20
C ARG A 48 -2.85 14.20 -2.63
N PHE A 49 -2.57 15.46 -2.90
CA PHE A 49 -2.04 15.93 -4.18
C PHE A 49 -0.51 15.82 -4.26
N GLU A 50 0.17 15.60 -3.15
CA GLU A 50 1.61 15.40 -3.13
C GLU A 50 2.00 13.93 -3.39
N TRP A 51 1.21 12.97 -2.91
CA TRP A 51 1.64 11.56 -2.83
C TRP A 51 1.09 10.69 -3.95
N ALA A 52 1.97 10.05 -4.73
CA ALA A 52 1.66 9.24 -5.90
C ALA A 52 1.39 7.77 -5.54
N GLN A 53 2.32 7.16 -4.82
CA GLN A 53 2.19 5.80 -4.30
C GLN A 53 2.45 5.81 -2.80
N HIS A 54 1.77 4.92 -2.10
CA HIS A 54 1.81 4.86 -0.65
C HIS A 54 2.30 3.49 -0.21
N LEU A 55 3.06 3.50 0.88
CA LEU A 55 3.64 2.33 1.51
C LEU A 55 3.53 2.53 3.03
N ALA A 56 2.60 1.81 3.65
CA ALA A 56 2.51 1.75 5.11
C ALA A 56 3.15 0.45 5.59
N VAL A 57 4.15 0.55 6.46
CA VAL A 57 4.95 -0.59 6.94
C VAL A 57 4.72 -0.80 8.43
N PHE A 58 4.50 -2.05 8.79
CA PHE A 58 4.18 -2.50 10.14
C PHE A 58 5.11 -3.67 10.51
N HIS A 59 5.86 -3.53 11.59
CA HIS A 59 6.73 -4.59 12.11
C HIS A 59 6.13 -5.22 13.38
N GLN A 60 6.04 -6.54 13.40
CA GLN A 60 5.58 -7.32 14.55
C GLN A 60 6.47 -8.55 14.73
N GLY A 61 7.31 -8.56 15.76
CA GLY A 61 8.31 -9.62 15.96
C GLY A 61 9.25 -9.72 14.76
N ASP A 62 9.31 -10.90 14.16
CA ASP A 62 10.07 -11.22 12.95
C ASP A 62 9.27 -11.07 11.65
N LYS A 63 8.09 -10.43 11.69
CA LYS A 63 7.24 -10.20 10.53
C LYS A 63 7.22 -8.73 10.15
N ARG A 64 7.19 -8.48 8.83
CA ARG A 64 6.93 -7.15 8.26
C ARG A 64 5.74 -7.22 7.31
N ALA A 65 4.71 -6.45 7.61
CA ALA A 65 3.58 -6.24 6.73
C ALA A 65 3.70 -4.87 6.05
N SER A 66 3.65 -4.85 4.72
CA SER A 66 3.75 -3.64 3.90
C SER A 66 2.49 -3.49 3.06
N VAL A 67 1.66 -2.51 3.40
CA VAL A 67 0.45 -2.15 2.64
C VAL A 67 0.83 -1.15 1.55
N VAL A 68 0.53 -1.48 0.30
CA VAL A 68 0.84 -0.64 -0.86
C VAL A 68 -0.40 -0.35 -1.69
N TRP A 69 -0.53 0.90 -2.15
CA TRP A 69 -1.58 1.29 -3.08
C TRP A 69 -1.16 2.47 -3.96
N ASN A 70 -1.80 2.53 -5.13
CA ASN A 70 -1.57 3.55 -6.13
C ASN A 70 -2.56 4.71 -5.98
N GLY A 71 -2.08 5.93 -6.15
CA GLY A 71 -2.87 7.16 -6.18
C GLY A 71 -2.90 7.85 -7.56
N THR A 72 -2.29 7.25 -8.60
CA THR A 72 -2.27 7.79 -9.97
C THR A 72 -3.16 6.99 -10.92
N ASP A 73 -3.53 7.55 -12.06
CA ASP A 73 -4.24 6.87 -13.18
C ASP A 73 -3.35 5.96 -14.02
N GLU A 74 -2.04 5.97 -13.81
CA GLU A 74 -1.11 5.07 -14.49
C GLU A 74 -0.78 3.84 -13.66
N VAL A 75 -0.48 2.72 -14.32
CA VAL A 75 0.13 1.54 -13.67
C VAL A 75 1.46 1.96 -13.05
N SER A 76 1.74 1.50 -11.83
CA SER A 76 2.97 1.84 -11.12
C SER A 76 3.61 0.62 -10.49
N THR A 77 4.93 0.59 -10.44
CA THR A 77 5.69 -0.50 -9.82
C THR A 77 6.25 -0.07 -8.47
N VAL A 78 6.00 -0.90 -7.45
CA VAL A 78 6.67 -0.85 -6.15
C VAL A 78 7.75 -1.92 -6.12
N SER A 79 8.94 -1.55 -5.64
CA SER A 79 10.08 -2.43 -5.51
C SER A 79 10.69 -2.26 -4.13
N LEU A 80 10.60 -3.31 -3.31
CA LEU A 80 11.02 -3.35 -1.92
C LEU A 80 12.19 -4.32 -1.76
N LYS A 81 13.26 -3.94 -1.07
CA LYS A 81 14.32 -4.90 -0.76
C LYS A 81 13.79 -5.99 0.17
N ALA A 82 13.90 -7.24 -0.24
CA ALA A 82 13.55 -8.38 0.61
C ALA A 82 14.45 -8.36 1.84
N SER A 83 13.85 -8.44 3.02
CA SER A 83 14.55 -8.44 4.31
C SER A 83 14.26 -9.70 5.13
N GLY A 84 13.28 -10.50 4.70
CA GLY A 84 12.92 -11.78 5.30
C GLY A 84 13.37 -12.98 4.46
N GLY A 85 13.09 -14.18 4.96
CA GLY A 85 13.37 -15.44 4.26
C GLY A 85 12.28 -15.86 3.27
N SER A 86 11.07 -15.33 3.42
CA SER A 86 9.95 -15.57 2.51
C SER A 86 8.97 -14.39 2.50
N ALA A 87 8.21 -14.26 1.42
CA ALA A 87 7.16 -13.26 1.30
C ALA A 87 5.93 -13.80 0.58
N ILE A 88 4.76 -13.26 0.95
CA ILE A 88 3.49 -13.46 0.26
C ILE A 88 2.89 -12.10 -0.12
N LEU A 89 2.19 -12.08 -1.25
CA LEU A 89 1.34 -10.98 -1.69
C LEU A 89 -0.12 -11.33 -1.42
N ILE A 90 -0.84 -10.43 -0.78
CA ILE A 90 -2.26 -10.60 -0.45
C ILE A 90 -3.04 -9.48 -1.14
N ASP A 91 -4.05 -9.84 -1.93
CA ASP A 91 -4.95 -8.87 -2.55
C ASP A 91 -6.06 -8.39 -1.57
N SER A 92 -6.88 -7.42 -1.99
CA SER A 92 -7.98 -6.89 -1.16
C SER A 92 -9.10 -7.90 -0.88
N GLU A 93 -9.14 -9.02 -1.59
CA GLU A 93 -10.06 -10.13 -1.33
C GLU A 93 -9.44 -11.17 -0.38
N GLY A 94 -8.17 -10.97 0.00
CA GLY A 94 -7.42 -11.84 0.88
C GLY A 94 -6.91 -13.10 0.18
N ARG A 95 -6.77 -13.09 -1.16
CA ARG A 95 -6.08 -14.15 -1.89
C ARG A 95 -4.58 -13.99 -1.72
N GLU A 96 -3.92 -15.07 -1.31
CA GLU A 96 -2.48 -15.10 -1.12
C GLU A 96 -1.78 -15.67 -2.35
N THR A 97 -0.67 -15.06 -2.74
CA THR A 97 0.23 -15.56 -3.79
C THR A 97 1.66 -15.49 -3.28
N PRO A 98 2.49 -16.53 -3.47
CA PRO A 98 3.91 -16.44 -3.15
C PRO A 98 4.57 -15.27 -3.90
N LEU A 99 5.37 -14.47 -3.19
CA LEU A 99 6.10 -13.36 -3.77
C LEU A 99 7.60 -13.61 -3.62
N ALA A 100 8.23 -14.03 -4.71
CA ALA A 100 9.68 -14.21 -4.74
C ALA A 100 10.39 -12.88 -4.99
N ALA A 101 11.58 -12.73 -4.42
CA ALA A 101 12.48 -11.66 -4.79
C ALA A 101 13.01 -11.88 -6.21
N ASP A 102 13.20 -10.79 -6.96
CA ASP A 102 13.88 -10.81 -8.25
C ASP A 102 15.39 -11.07 -8.11
N GLY A 103 16.12 -11.03 -9.23
CA GLY A 103 17.56 -11.26 -9.26
C GLY A 103 18.39 -10.25 -8.44
N ASP A 104 17.81 -9.07 -8.14
CA ASP A 104 18.43 -8.03 -7.32
C ASP A 104 18.00 -8.13 -5.84
N GLY A 105 17.27 -9.18 -5.47
CA GLY A 105 16.78 -9.39 -4.12
C GLY A 105 15.62 -8.46 -3.75
N ARG A 106 14.80 -8.04 -4.72
CA ARG A 106 13.67 -7.12 -4.49
C ARG A 106 12.31 -7.79 -4.73
N LEU A 107 11.37 -7.53 -3.83
CA LEU A 107 9.96 -7.85 -3.97
C LEU A 107 9.32 -6.78 -4.87
N VAL A 108 8.90 -7.19 -6.07
CA VAL A 108 8.36 -6.30 -7.10
C VAL A 108 6.87 -6.53 -7.26
N VAL A 109 6.07 -5.48 -7.12
CA VAL A 109 4.61 -5.53 -7.23
C VAL A 109 4.13 -4.45 -8.21
N SER A 110 3.34 -4.87 -9.20
CA SER A 110 2.62 -3.96 -10.09
C SER A 110 1.31 -3.52 -9.44
N LEU A 111 1.12 -2.22 -9.33
CA LEU A 111 -0.10 -1.60 -8.82
C LEU A 111 -0.92 -1.09 -10.01
N PRO A 112 -2.18 -1.52 -10.15
CA PRO A 112 -3.05 -0.98 -11.19
C PRO A 112 -3.34 0.51 -10.96
N PRO A 113 -3.85 1.21 -11.99
CA PRO A 113 -4.38 2.57 -11.86
C PRO A 113 -5.38 2.72 -10.72
N ALA A 114 -5.34 3.86 -10.06
CA ALA A 114 -6.42 4.31 -9.20
C ALA A 114 -7.62 4.74 -10.04
N SER A 115 -8.83 4.39 -9.59
CA SER A 115 -10.08 4.63 -10.33
C SER A 115 -11.03 5.62 -9.66
N ARG A 116 -10.69 6.07 -8.46
CA ARG A 116 -11.58 6.83 -7.56
C ARG A 116 -10.99 8.19 -7.25
N HIS A 117 -11.78 9.20 -7.55
CA HIS A 117 -11.49 10.60 -7.38
C HIS A 117 -12.73 11.27 -6.79
N PHE A 118 -12.57 12.45 -6.20
CA PHE A 118 -13.69 13.28 -5.78
C PHE A 118 -14.22 14.12 -6.93
N ASP A 119 -15.53 14.13 -7.13
CA ASP A 119 -16.20 14.95 -8.13
C ASP A 119 -16.98 16.13 -7.52
N LEU A 120 -17.03 16.26 -6.19
CA LEU A 120 -17.75 17.34 -5.52
C LEU A 120 -16.89 18.61 -5.32
N PHE A 121 -17.52 19.78 -5.42
CA PHE A 121 -16.98 21.11 -5.09
C PHE A 121 -15.63 21.45 -5.75
N GLY A 122 -15.52 21.22 -7.07
CA GLY A 122 -14.28 21.48 -7.82
C GLY A 122 -13.37 20.26 -7.99
N GLY A 123 -13.69 19.16 -7.31
CA GLY A 123 -13.15 17.83 -7.57
C GLY A 123 -11.64 17.67 -7.42
N ASP A 124 -11.15 16.46 -7.69
CA ASP A 124 -9.72 16.22 -7.87
C ASP A 124 -9.29 16.71 -9.25
N PRO A 125 -8.12 17.37 -9.38
CA PRO A 125 -7.61 17.71 -10.69
C PRO A 125 -7.40 16.46 -11.55
N PRO A 126 -7.41 16.56 -12.90
CA PRO A 126 -7.13 15.40 -13.77
C PRO A 126 -5.81 14.71 -13.38
N GLY A 127 -5.85 13.38 -13.23
CA GLY A 127 -4.70 12.57 -12.80
C GLY A 127 -4.52 12.44 -11.29
N TYR A 128 -5.37 13.09 -10.48
CA TYR A 128 -5.31 13.02 -9.02
C TYR A 128 -6.40 12.10 -8.48
N PHE A 129 -5.98 11.05 -7.77
CA PHE A 129 -6.88 10.07 -7.17
C PHE A 129 -6.53 9.96 -5.69
N TYR A 130 -7.55 10.15 -4.85
CA TYR A 130 -7.39 10.19 -3.40
C TYR A 130 -7.28 8.78 -2.79
N ILE A 131 -8.19 7.87 -3.15
CA ILE A 131 -8.26 6.49 -2.65
C ILE A 131 -8.99 5.67 -3.70
N GLY A 132 -8.38 4.61 -4.23
CA GLY A 132 -9.12 3.56 -4.95
C GLY A 132 -8.39 2.86 -6.10
N GLY A 133 -7.07 2.76 -6.04
CA GLY A 133 -6.36 1.66 -6.69
C GLY A 133 -6.52 0.37 -5.90
N ALA A 134 -6.22 -0.77 -6.53
CA ALA A 134 -6.11 -2.03 -5.79
C ALA A 134 -5.06 -1.85 -4.69
N THR A 135 -5.41 -2.33 -3.49
CA THR A 135 -4.49 -2.36 -2.35
C THR A 135 -3.93 -3.76 -2.24
N TYR A 136 -2.62 -3.85 -2.06
CA TYR A 136 -1.96 -5.11 -1.78
C TYR A 136 -1.26 -5.04 -0.43
N LEU A 137 -1.17 -6.19 0.21
CA LEU A 137 -0.41 -6.40 1.43
C LEU A 137 0.72 -7.38 1.12
N ILE A 138 1.96 -6.94 1.30
CA ILE A 138 3.15 -7.79 1.22
C ILE A 138 3.50 -8.20 2.64
N VAL A 139 3.52 -9.49 2.94
CA VAL A 139 3.89 -10.01 4.26
C VAL A 139 5.18 -10.79 4.12
N GLU A 140 6.23 -10.32 4.78
CA GLU A 140 7.52 -10.99 4.89
C GLU A 140 7.67 -11.64 6.27
N ALA A 141 8.26 -12.84 6.30
CA ALA A 141 8.60 -13.57 7.52
C ALA A 141 10.12 -13.67 7.70
N GLY A 142 10.59 -13.70 8.95
CA GLY A 142 12.02 -13.71 9.28
C GLY A 142 12.73 -12.37 9.07
N VAL A 143 12.01 -11.25 9.10
CA VAL A 143 12.55 -9.90 8.98
C VAL A 143 13.09 -9.45 10.34
N PRO A 144 14.36 -9.02 10.45
CA PRO A 144 14.87 -8.42 11.69
C PRO A 144 14.01 -7.21 12.12
N ALA A 145 13.75 -7.07 13.42
CA ALA A 145 12.85 -6.03 13.95
C ALA A 145 13.30 -4.59 13.62
N ASP A 146 14.62 -4.39 13.51
CA ASP A 146 15.26 -3.13 13.18
C ASP A 146 15.57 -2.97 11.68
N ALA A 147 15.25 -3.97 10.84
CA ALA A 147 15.53 -3.94 9.41
C ALA A 147 15.01 -2.63 8.77
N PRO A 148 15.82 -1.94 7.96
CA PRO A 148 15.39 -0.73 7.30
C PRO A 148 14.33 -1.03 6.24
N VAL A 149 13.46 -0.07 5.99
CA VAL A 149 12.56 -0.08 4.83
C VAL A 149 13.31 0.53 3.65
N ASP A 150 13.75 -0.31 2.72
CA ASP A 150 14.35 0.10 1.44
C ASP A 150 13.33 -0.13 0.33
N ALA A 151 12.70 0.98 -0.10
CA ALA A 151 11.71 1.00 -1.16
C ALA A 151 12.12 2.04 -2.22
N THR A 152 12.27 1.60 -3.47
CA THR A 152 12.82 2.44 -4.55
C THR A 152 11.94 3.67 -4.78
N GLY A 153 12.53 4.86 -4.63
CA GLY A 153 11.85 6.15 -4.86
C GLY A 153 10.83 6.54 -3.80
N PHE A 154 10.73 5.79 -2.69
CA PHE A 154 9.89 6.15 -1.56
C PHE A 154 10.68 6.99 -0.55
N VAL A 155 10.00 7.95 0.07
CA VAL A 155 10.53 8.77 1.15
C VAL A 155 9.68 8.59 2.40
N ARG A 156 10.34 8.31 3.54
CA ARG A 156 9.69 8.20 4.84
C ARG A 156 9.05 9.53 5.22
N GLN A 157 7.76 9.50 5.52
CA GLN A 157 7.06 10.64 6.09
C GLN A 157 7.29 10.65 7.60
N THR A 158 7.86 11.76 8.08
CA THR A 158 7.93 12.05 9.51
C THR A 158 6.77 12.98 9.80
N GLY A 159 5.90 12.61 10.73
CA GLY A 159 4.72 13.40 11.05
C GLY A 159 5.11 14.82 11.45
N LYS A 160 4.45 15.81 10.84
CA LYS A 160 4.13 17.09 11.46
C LYS A 160 2.62 17.24 11.44
#